data_AF-A0A2H6E1N8-F1
#
_entry.id   AF-A0A2H6E1N8-F1
#
_cell.length_a   1.000
_cell.length_b   1.000
_cell.length_c   1.000
_cell.angle_alpha   90.00
_cell.angle_beta   90.00
_cell.angle_gamma   90.00
#
_symmetry.space_group_name_H-M   'P 1'
#
loop_
_entity.id
_entity.type
_entity.pdbx_description
1 polymer ?
#
loop_
_entity_poly.entity_id
_entity_poly.type
_entity_poly.pdbx_seq_one_letter_code
_entity_poly.pdbx_strand_id
1 'polypeptide(L)'
;MGMLVNGEWHKEDRPASADGEVVTTNWQFRHWITPDGSAGPTGEGGFKAEAGRYHLYVSYACPFASRALMMRSLKGLQDIISLSVVNPVMYDQGWSFEDGEGVIPDPVINANYLREIYTFSDPNFTGKVSVPVLFDKKTNQIVNNESSDIIRMLNSAFNYAGANDDNYAPKESLSEIEAWNNIIGPEINNAVYKIGLANEQEFYEQEVTKLFDRLDEIEERLSISRFLVGEQPTESDWLLFATLIRFDIVYF
;
A
#
# COMPACT_ATOMS: atom_id res chain seq x y z
N MET A 1 -12.98 -9.75 -3.92
CA MET A 1 -13.03 -8.59 -2.99
C MET A 1 -14.12 -7.67 -3.53
N GLY A 2 -14.94 -7.04 -2.70
CA GLY A 2 -15.95 -6.10 -3.23
C GLY A 2 -15.35 -4.82 -3.80
N MET A 3 -16.17 -4.02 -4.47
CA MET A 3 -15.81 -2.73 -5.05
C MET A 3 -16.92 -1.70 -4.89
N LEU A 4 -16.57 -0.42 -5.03
CA LEU A 4 -17.54 0.65 -5.19
C LEU A 4 -17.84 0.86 -6.69
N VAL A 5 -19.10 1.13 -7.02
CA VAL A 5 -19.56 1.57 -8.35
C VAL A 5 -20.45 2.79 -8.14
N ASN A 6 -20.00 3.96 -8.63
CA ASN A 6 -20.66 5.25 -8.41
C ASN A 6 -21.02 5.51 -6.93
N GLY A 7 -20.11 5.14 -6.02
CA GLY A 7 -20.32 5.28 -4.58
C GLY A 7 -21.14 4.17 -3.90
N GLU A 8 -21.69 3.22 -4.65
CA GLU A 8 -22.46 2.09 -4.08
C GLU A 8 -21.60 0.84 -3.93
N TRP A 9 -21.76 0.10 -2.83
CA TRP A 9 -20.97 -1.11 -2.55
C TRP A 9 -21.51 -2.33 -3.27
N HIS A 10 -20.63 -3.02 -4.00
CA HIS A 10 -20.89 -4.30 -4.65
C HIS A 10 -19.95 -5.36 -4.10
N LYS A 11 -20.52 -6.50 -3.66
CA LYS A 11 -19.76 -7.62 -3.10
C LYS A 11 -18.84 -8.28 -4.14
N GLU A 12 -19.26 -8.29 -5.39
CA GLU A 12 -18.53 -8.93 -6.49
C GLU A 12 -17.59 -7.94 -7.18
N ASP A 13 -16.45 -8.44 -7.67
CA ASP A 13 -15.42 -7.65 -8.37
C ASP A 13 -15.93 -6.98 -9.67
N ARG A 14 -17.16 -7.31 -10.11
CA ARG A 14 -17.88 -6.63 -11.20
C ARG A 14 -19.37 -7.02 -11.23
N PRO A 15 -20.33 -6.10 -11.03
CA PRO A 15 -21.68 -6.37 -11.53
C PRO A 15 -21.62 -6.43 -13.06
N ALA A 16 -22.16 -7.48 -13.68
CA ALA A 16 -22.42 -7.45 -15.11
C ALA A 16 -23.35 -6.25 -15.38
N SER A 17 -22.85 -5.21 -16.04
CA SER A 17 -23.70 -4.09 -16.45
C SER A 17 -24.80 -4.67 -17.35
N ALA A 18 -26.06 -4.51 -16.95
CA ALA A 18 -27.20 -4.94 -17.78
C ALA A 18 -27.17 -4.29 -19.18
N ASP A 19 -26.51 -3.13 -19.29
CA ASP A 19 -26.65 -2.23 -20.43
C ASP A 19 -25.36 -2.04 -21.26
N GLY A 20 -24.31 -2.84 -21.01
CA GLY A 20 -23.07 -2.81 -21.79
C GLY A 20 -22.25 -1.52 -21.69
N GLU A 21 -22.52 -0.68 -20.69
CA GLU A 21 -21.82 0.58 -20.47
C GLU A 21 -20.39 0.33 -19.96
N VAL A 22 -19.40 0.91 -20.65
CA VAL A 22 -18.00 0.84 -20.24
C VAL A 22 -17.82 1.79 -19.05
N VAL A 23 -17.96 1.25 -17.85
CA VAL A 23 -17.63 1.99 -16.63
C VAL A 23 -16.14 2.34 -16.66
N THR A 24 -15.82 3.62 -16.82
CA THR A 24 -14.46 4.13 -16.67
C THR A 24 -14.07 4.05 -15.20
N THR A 25 -12.85 3.62 -14.99
CA THR A 25 -12.43 3.01 -13.75
C THR A 25 -11.30 3.88 -13.22
N ASN A 26 -11.60 4.65 -12.18
CA ASN A 26 -10.62 5.54 -11.55
C ASN A 26 -10.21 4.94 -10.21
N TRP A 27 -9.50 3.80 -10.28
CA TRP A 27 -9.25 2.95 -9.11
C TRP A 27 -8.18 3.48 -8.15
N GLN A 28 -7.47 4.53 -8.55
CA GLN A 28 -6.28 4.99 -7.84
C GLN A 28 -6.33 6.48 -7.52
N PHE A 29 -6.08 6.79 -6.26
CA PHE A 29 -5.66 8.12 -5.83
C PHE A 29 -4.13 8.16 -5.91
N ARG A 30 -3.60 9.10 -6.69
CA ARG A 30 -2.16 9.19 -7.00
C ARG A 30 -1.59 10.58 -6.76
N HIS A 31 -2.14 11.32 -5.80
CA HIS A 31 -1.55 12.60 -5.35
C HIS A 31 -0.31 12.35 -4.49
N TRP A 32 0.48 13.41 -4.27
CA TRP A 32 1.72 13.33 -3.53
C TRP A 32 1.81 14.39 -2.44
N ILE A 33 2.22 13.98 -1.24
CA ILE A 33 2.68 14.88 -0.19
C ILE A 33 4.09 15.34 -0.53
N THR A 34 4.28 16.65 -0.61
CA THR A 34 5.57 17.27 -0.90
C THR A 34 5.94 18.31 0.16
N PRO A 35 7.22 18.71 0.26
CA PRO A 35 7.65 19.69 1.26
C PRO A 35 6.97 21.06 1.22
N ASP A 36 6.53 21.50 0.06
CA ASP A 36 5.91 22.81 -0.14
C ASP A 36 4.45 22.71 -0.58
N GLY A 37 3.94 21.50 -0.83
CA GLY A 37 2.63 21.27 -1.40
C GLY A 37 2.57 21.43 -2.91
N SER A 38 3.71 21.52 -3.60
CA SER A 38 3.76 21.35 -5.06
C SER A 38 3.26 19.95 -5.48
N ALA A 39 2.84 19.82 -6.74
CA ALA A 39 2.45 18.53 -7.29
C ALA A 39 3.66 17.57 -7.36
N GLY A 40 3.43 16.29 -7.09
CA GLY A 40 4.41 15.23 -7.33
C GLY A 40 4.41 14.75 -8.79
N PRO A 41 4.98 13.57 -9.06
CA PRO A 41 5.00 12.97 -10.40
C PRO A 41 3.61 12.73 -11.01
N THR A 42 2.59 12.55 -10.16
CA THR A 42 1.21 12.28 -10.55
C THR A 42 0.24 13.09 -9.69
N GLY A 43 -1.00 13.21 -10.18
CA GLY A 43 -2.07 13.91 -9.46
C GLY A 43 -1.83 15.42 -9.33
N GLU A 44 -2.65 16.04 -8.51
CA GLU A 44 -2.61 17.48 -8.20
C GLU A 44 -1.76 17.79 -6.96
N GLY A 45 -1.30 19.03 -6.85
CA GLY A 45 -0.64 19.57 -5.66
C GLY A 45 -1.65 20.01 -4.58
N GLY A 46 -1.16 20.71 -3.55
CA GLY A 46 -1.95 21.18 -2.40
C GLY A 46 -1.69 20.37 -1.11
N PHE A 47 -0.94 19.29 -1.20
CA PHE A 47 -0.65 18.38 -0.08
C PHE A 47 0.74 18.67 0.49
N LYS A 48 0.84 19.73 1.30
CA LYS A 48 2.08 20.08 2.00
C LYS A 48 2.30 19.21 3.24
N ALA A 49 3.50 18.65 3.41
CA ALA A 49 3.85 17.89 4.62
C ALA A 49 3.72 18.76 5.89
N GLU A 50 2.71 18.46 6.71
CA GLU A 50 2.36 19.21 7.91
C GLU A 50 2.07 18.21 9.04
N ALA A 51 2.70 18.42 10.20
CA ALA A 51 2.50 17.55 11.35
C ALA A 51 1.03 17.56 11.79
N GLY A 52 0.47 16.38 12.03
CA GLY A 52 -0.92 16.21 12.47
C GLY A 52 -1.96 16.37 11.36
N ARG A 53 -1.60 16.70 10.12
CA ARG A 53 -2.54 16.86 8.99
C ARG A 53 -3.02 15.52 8.41
N TYR A 54 -2.13 14.53 8.36
CA TYR A 54 -2.38 13.30 7.62
C TYR A 54 -2.80 12.14 8.52
N HIS A 55 -3.56 11.21 7.95
CA HIS A 55 -4.02 9.99 8.59
C HIS A 55 -3.76 8.79 7.68
N LEU A 56 -3.34 7.67 8.26
CA LEU A 56 -3.06 6.44 7.53
C LEU A 56 -4.07 5.36 7.95
N TYR A 57 -4.78 4.77 7.00
CA TYR A 57 -5.62 3.60 7.22
C TYR A 57 -4.92 2.34 6.70
N VAL A 58 -4.83 1.30 7.52
CA VAL A 58 -4.07 0.09 7.21
C VAL A 58 -4.77 -1.16 7.72
N SER A 59 -4.31 -2.33 7.27
CA SER A 59 -4.52 -3.62 7.93
C SER A 59 -3.17 -4.22 8.29
N TYR A 60 -3.01 -4.74 9.50
CA TYR A 60 -1.81 -5.51 9.87
C TYR A 60 -1.66 -6.80 9.05
N ALA A 61 -2.75 -7.34 8.49
CA ALA A 61 -2.69 -8.52 7.64
C ALA A 61 -2.12 -8.23 6.24
N CYS A 62 -2.25 -7.00 5.74
CA CYS A 62 -1.89 -6.65 4.37
C CYS A 62 -0.38 -6.33 4.24
N PRO A 63 0.37 -7.02 3.36
CA PRO A 63 1.79 -6.72 3.13
C PRO A 63 2.00 -5.33 2.50
N PHE A 64 1.12 -4.89 1.59
CA PHE A 64 1.20 -3.54 0.99
C PHE A 64 1.03 -2.44 2.03
N ALA A 65 0.08 -2.60 2.97
CA ALA A 65 -0.11 -1.64 4.05
C ALA A 65 1.02 -1.70 5.09
N SER A 66 1.61 -2.88 5.29
CA SER A 66 2.77 -3.06 6.17
C SER A 66 3.98 -2.24 5.71
N ARG A 67 4.16 -2.02 4.40
CA ARG A 67 5.23 -1.14 3.87
C ARG A 67 5.11 0.28 4.42
N ALA A 68 3.90 0.85 4.36
CA ALA A 68 3.62 2.18 4.88
C ALA A 68 3.77 2.24 6.42
N LEU A 69 3.34 1.19 7.14
CA LEU A 69 3.53 1.06 8.59
C LEU A 69 5.01 1.03 8.98
N MET A 70 5.81 0.21 8.30
CA MET A 70 7.25 0.12 8.55
C MET A 70 7.91 1.45 8.28
N MET A 71 7.64 2.08 7.12
CA MET A 71 8.21 3.39 6.80
C MET A 71 7.79 4.47 7.81
N ARG A 72 6.52 4.48 8.24
CA ARG A 72 6.04 5.37 9.32
C ARG A 72 6.84 5.18 10.61
N SER A 73 7.15 3.94 10.98
CA SER A 73 7.93 3.65 12.18
C SER A 73 9.40 4.01 12.03
N LEU A 74 10.01 3.61 10.92
CA LEU A 74 11.42 3.82 10.58
C LEU A 74 11.76 5.30 10.49
N LYS A 75 10.84 6.12 9.99
CA LYS A 75 11.00 7.58 9.85
C LYS A 75 10.61 8.39 11.09
N GLY A 76 10.16 7.75 12.17
CA GLY A 76 9.75 8.44 13.40
C GLY A 76 8.46 9.25 13.26
N LEU A 77 7.54 8.85 12.38
CA LEU A 77 6.34 9.62 12.00
C LEU A 77 5.12 9.34 12.89
N GLN A 78 5.28 8.59 13.98
CA GLN A 78 4.17 8.08 14.78
C GLN A 78 3.31 9.19 15.39
N ASP A 79 3.95 10.27 15.84
CA ASP A 79 3.28 11.39 16.51
C ASP A 79 2.65 12.39 15.54
N ILE A 80 3.05 12.37 14.25
CA ILE A 80 2.61 13.36 13.27
C ILE A 80 1.68 12.80 12.19
N ILE A 81 1.70 11.49 11.96
CA ILE A 81 0.73 10.78 11.11
C ILE A 81 -0.08 9.84 11.98
N SER A 82 -1.33 10.23 12.23
CA SER A 82 -2.30 9.40 12.95
C SER A 82 -2.63 8.12 12.16
N LEU A 83 -3.08 7.07 12.86
CA LEU A 83 -3.26 5.73 12.32
C LEU A 83 -4.63 5.17 12.73
N SER A 84 -5.30 4.50 11.80
CA SER A 84 -6.41 3.58 12.08
C SER A 84 -6.11 2.23 11.45
N VAL A 85 -6.59 1.17 12.10
CA VAL A 85 -6.32 -0.21 11.72
C VAL A 85 -7.64 -0.92 11.57
N VAL A 86 -7.94 -1.37 10.35
CA VAL A 86 -9.14 -2.14 10.05
C VAL A 86 -9.05 -3.55 10.63
N ASN A 87 -10.20 -4.16 10.87
CA ASN A 87 -10.30 -5.55 11.30
C ASN A 87 -9.58 -6.48 10.31
N PRO A 88 -8.75 -7.43 10.79
CA PRO A 88 -8.04 -8.36 9.91
C PRO A 88 -8.99 -9.30 9.16
N VAL A 89 -10.21 -9.53 9.66
CA VAL A 89 -11.21 -10.38 9.02
C VAL A 89 -12.03 -9.55 8.03
N MET A 90 -11.86 -9.85 6.75
CA MET A 90 -12.56 -9.17 5.66
C MET A 90 -13.74 -10.03 5.17
N TYR A 91 -14.97 -9.63 5.52
CA TYR A 91 -16.21 -10.27 5.08
C TYR A 91 -16.78 -9.61 3.80
N ASP A 92 -18.06 -9.85 3.52
CA ASP A 92 -18.81 -9.36 2.35
C ASP A 92 -18.85 -7.84 2.19
N GLN A 93 -18.61 -7.11 3.28
CA GLN A 93 -18.61 -5.65 3.34
C GLN A 93 -17.20 -5.05 3.18
N GLY A 94 -16.19 -5.89 2.90
CA GLY A 94 -14.80 -5.44 2.78
C GLY A 94 -14.20 -5.13 4.15
N TRP A 95 -13.21 -4.23 4.17
CA TRP A 95 -12.51 -3.82 5.38
C TRP A 95 -13.43 -3.03 6.33
N SER A 96 -13.53 -3.47 7.58
CA SER A 96 -14.36 -2.84 8.62
C SER A 96 -13.53 -2.29 9.78
N PHE A 97 -14.12 -1.42 10.58
CA PHE A 97 -13.62 -0.99 11.88
C PHE A 97 -14.39 -1.67 13.04
N GLU A 98 -15.00 -2.83 12.77
CA GLU A 98 -15.64 -3.63 13.81
C GLU A 98 -14.61 -4.06 14.87
N ASP A 99 -15.01 -3.98 16.14
CA ASP A 99 -14.15 -4.30 17.28
C ASP A 99 -13.45 -5.66 17.11
N GLY A 100 -12.16 -5.69 17.40
CA GLY A 100 -11.31 -6.85 17.26
C GLY A 100 -9.91 -6.60 17.79
N GLU A 101 -9.12 -7.66 17.90
CA GLU A 101 -7.73 -7.53 18.35
C GLU A 101 -6.92 -6.67 17.38
N GLY A 102 -6.23 -5.65 17.90
CA GLY A 102 -5.39 -4.75 17.11
C GLY A 102 -6.16 -3.73 16.24
N VAL A 103 -7.50 -3.73 16.28
CA VAL A 103 -8.31 -2.72 15.60
C VAL A 103 -8.11 -1.36 16.27
N ILE A 104 -7.91 -0.34 15.45
CA ILE A 104 -7.88 1.06 15.88
C ILE A 104 -8.99 1.76 15.08
N PRO A 105 -10.08 2.22 15.72
CA PRO A 105 -11.22 2.79 15.03
C PRO A 105 -10.85 4.11 14.36
N ASP A 106 -11.63 4.50 13.35
CA ASP A 106 -11.44 5.77 12.65
C ASP A 106 -11.86 6.98 13.51
N PRO A 107 -10.94 7.89 13.87
CA PRO A 107 -11.27 9.11 14.59
C PRO A 107 -11.62 10.29 13.66
N VAL A 108 -11.50 10.13 12.34
CA VAL A 108 -11.65 11.22 11.37
C VAL A 108 -13.12 11.45 11.03
N ILE A 109 -13.82 10.40 10.57
CA ILE A 109 -15.26 10.47 10.26
C ILE A 109 -16.10 9.47 11.04
N ASN A 110 -15.48 8.68 11.92
CA ASN A 110 -16.13 7.57 12.64
C ASN A 110 -16.74 6.54 11.70
N ALA A 111 -16.00 6.18 10.64
CA ALA A 111 -16.42 5.17 9.68
C ALA A 111 -16.56 3.80 10.32
N ASN A 112 -17.57 3.04 9.88
CA ASN A 112 -17.70 1.60 10.20
C ASN A 112 -16.95 0.73 9.19
N TYR A 113 -16.79 1.23 7.96
CA TYR A 113 -16.13 0.50 6.88
C TYR A 113 -15.19 1.41 6.10
N LEU A 114 -14.09 0.85 5.58
CA LEU A 114 -13.10 1.62 4.81
C LEU A 114 -13.71 2.25 3.55
N ARG A 115 -14.72 1.62 2.95
CA ARG A 115 -15.43 2.16 1.77
C ARG A 115 -16.08 3.53 2.04
N GLU A 116 -16.43 3.81 3.30
CA GLU A 116 -16.98 5.11 3.70
C GLU A 116 -15.92 6.21 3.64
N ILE A 117 -14.64 5.88 3.88
CA ILE A 117 -13.51 6.81 3.67
C ILE A 117 -13.39 7.16 2.18
N TYR A 118 -13.54 6.16 1.31
CA TYR A 118 -13.51 6.36 -0.15
C TYR A 118 -14.68 7.23 -0.64
N THR A 119 -15.91 6.93 -0.22
CA THR A 119 -17.08 7.72 -0.63
C THR A 119 -17.15 9.10 0.03
N PHE A 120 -16.55 9.27 1.21
CA PHE A 120 -16.37 10.57 1.82
C PHE A 120 -15.40 11.45 1.03
N SER A 121 -14.33 10.86 0.48
CA SER A 121 -13.37 11.55 -0.38
C SER A 121 -13.91 11.81 -1.79
N ASP A 122 -14.67 10.87 -2.36
CA ASP A 122 -15.31 10.98 -3.67
C ASP A 122 -16.63 10.20 -3.65
N PRO A 123 -17.78 10.90 -3.55
CA PRO A 123 -19.10 10.25 -3.51
C PRO A 123 -19.44 9.40 -4.72
N ASN A 124 -18.76 9.59 -5.86
CA ASN A 124 -19.00 8.84 -7.09
C ASN A 124 -17.87 7.84 -7.38
N PHE A 125 -17.02 7.54 -6.41
CA PHE A 125 -15.87 6.66 -6.60
C PHE A 125 -16.30 5.31 -7.17
N THR A 126 -15.58 4.87 -8.20
CA THR A 126 -15.71 3.54 -8.78
C THR A 126 -14.37 2.86 -8.75
N GLY A 127 -14.24 1.79 -7.96
CA GLY A 127 -13.00 1.03 -7.85
C GLY A 127 -12.91 0.16 -6.61
N LYS A 128 -11.76 -0.52 -6.48
CA LYS A 128 -11.46 -1.36 -5.32
C LYS A 128 -11.19 -0.50 -4.09
N VAL A 129 -11.67 -0.97 -2.94
CA VAL A 129 -11.43 -0.36 -1.64
C VAL A 129 -10.25 -1.11 -1.00
N SER A 130 -9.06 -0.53 -1.07
CA SER A 130 -7.80 -1.16 -0.68
C SER A 130 -7.15 -0.46 0.52
N VAL A 131 -6.29 -1.17 1.23
CA VAL A 131 -5.30 -0.59 2.16
C VAL A 131 -3.89 -0.73 1.55
N PRO A 132 -2.96 0.20 1.80
CA PRO A 132 -3.09 1.38 2.68
C PRO A 132 -3.86 2.54 2.02
N VAL A 133 -4.37 3.46 2.84
CA VAL A 133 -4.94 4.75 2.40
C VAL A 133 -4.26 5.87 3.17
N LEU A 134 -3.63 6.80 2.47
CA LEU A 134 -3.10 8.04 3.02
C LEU A 134 -4.11 9.17 2.80
N PHE A 135 -4.67 9.69 3.88
CA PHE A 135 -5.79 10.63 3.88
C PHE A 135 -5.37 12.00 4.43
N ASP A 136 -5.85 13.06 3.80
CA ASP A 136 -5.66 14.43 4.24
C ASP A 136 -6.89 14.93 5.01
N LYS A 137 -6.73 15.14 6.32
CA LYS A 137 -7.81 15.62 7.20
C LYS A 137 -8.17 17.09 6.96
N LYS A 138 -7.32 17.84 6.26
CA LYS A 138 -7.56 19.26 5.98
C LYS A 138 -8.49 19.45 4.78
N THR A 139 -8.30 18.64 3.74
CA THR A 139 -9.10 18.69 2.50
C THR A 139 -10.17 17.61 2.44
N ASN A 140 -10.21 16.69 3.42
CA ASN A 140 -11.14 15.56 3.47
C ASN A 140 -11.03 14.64 2.24
N GLN A 141 -9.80 14.45 1.75
CA GLN A 141 -9.56 13.70 0.53
C GLN A 141 -8.47 12.63 0.74
N ILE A 142 -8.63 11.49 0.06
CA ILE A 142 -7.56 10.52 -0.09
C ILE A 142 -6.46 11.13 -0.96
N VAL A 143 -5.24 11.19 -0.42
CA VAL A 143 -4.06 11.61 -1.15
C VAL A 143 -3.60 10.47 -2.05
N ASN A 144 -3.41 9.28 -1.47
CA ASN A 144 -2.81 8.16 -2.19
C ASN A 144 -3.22 6.81 -1.59
N ASN A 145 -3.46 5.80 -2.44
CA ASN A 145 -3.69 4.40 -2.04
C ASN A 145 -2.72 3.40 -2.70
N GLU A 146 -1.63 3.90 -3.29
CA GLU A 146 -0.51 3.11 -3.81
C GLU A 146 0.63 3.06 -2.77
N SER A 147 0.91 1.85 -2.29
CA SER A 147 1.90 1.63 -1.23
C SER A 147 3.32 2.07 -1.59
N SER A 148 3.74 1.90 -2.84
CA SER A 148 5.09 2.27 -3.29
C SER A 148 5.28 3.79 -3.34
N ASP A 149 4.24 4.53 -3.74
CA ASP A 149 4.26 6.00 -3.68
C ASP A 149 4.26 6.48 -2.22
N ILE A 150 3.43 5.87 -1.37
CA ILE A 150 3.31 6.23 0.05
C ILE A 150 4.66 6.12 0.76
N ILE A 151 5.39 5.00 0.59
CA ILE A 151 6.69 4.89 1.27
C ILE A 151 7.69 5.95 0.81
N ARG A 152 7.69 6.34 -0.47
CA ARG A 152 8.56 7.39 -1.01
C ARG A 152 8.23 8.76 -0.42
N MET A 153 6.93 9.06 -0.27
CA MET A 153 6.46 10.26 0.43
C MET A 153 6.92 10.25 1.89
N LEU A 154 6.65 9.17 2.63
CA LEU A 154 7.02 9.07 4.05
C LEU A 154 8.55 9.14 4.25
N ASN A 155 9.34 8.60 3.32
CA ASN A 155 10.80 8.61 3.38
C ASN A 155 11.41 10.03 3.38
N SER A 156 10.77 11.01 2.72
CA SER A 156 11.43 12.29 2.45
C SER A 156 10.59 13.54 2.66
N ALA A 157 9.27 13.48 2.46
CA ALA A 157 8.40 14.66 2.48
C ALA A 157 8.34 15.32 3.86
N PHE A 158 8.57 14.56 4.94
CA PHE A 158 8.44 15.03 6.32
C PHE A 158 9.76 15.35 7.03
N ASN A 159 10.90 15.33 6.32
CA ASN A 159 12.22 15.55 6.94
C ASN A 159 12.35 16.92 7.65
N TYR A 160 11.61 17.94 7.22
CA TYR A 160 11.57 19.24 7.91
C TYR A 160 10.38 19.38 8.88
N ALA A 161 9.53 18.35 8.98
CA ALA A 161 8.23 18.38 9.66
C ALA A 161 8.10 17.33 10.77
N GLY A 162 9.22 16.77 11.24
CA GLY A 162 9.26 15.85 12.39
C GLY A 162 9.79 14.44 12.11
N ALA A 163 10.10 14.10 10.86
CA ALA A 163 10.80 12.85 10.56
C ALA A 163 12.28 12.91 10.99
N ASN A 164 12.88 11.74 11.22
CA ASN A 164 14.35 11.64 11.35
C ASN A 164 15.06 11.86 10.01
N ASP A 165 16.39 11.77 10.00
CA ASP A 165 17.21 12.00 8.79
C ASP A 165 17.52 10.72 7.99
N ASP A 166 17.01 9.55 8.42
CA ASP A 166 17.26 8.28 7.72
C ASP A 166 16.70 8.31 6.29
N ASN A 167 17.39 7.70 5.34
CA ASN A 167 16.98 7.70 3.95
C ASN A 167 17.06 6.30 3.33
N TYR A 168 15.90 5.75 3.00
CA TYR A 168 15.75 4.41 2.42
C TYR A 168 15.66 4.43 0.88
N ALA A 169 15.82 5.61 0.27
CA ALA A 169 15.85 5.81 -1.18
C ALA A 169 16.88 6.89 -1.58
N PRO A 170 18.17 6.71 -1.24
CA PRO A 170 19.22 7.67 -1.57
C PRO A 170 19.44 7.78 -3.08
N LYS A 171 19.75 8.99 -3.56
CA LYS A 171 19.79 9.33 -5.00
C LYS A 171 20.78 8.48 -5.78
N GLU A 172 21.92 8.21 -5.17
CA GLU A 172 23.02 7.41 -5.68
C GLU A 172 22.66 5.93 -5.91
N SER A 173 21.66 5.40 -5.20
CA SER A 173 21.23 4.00 -5.28
C SER A 173 19.90 3.82 -6.00
N LEU A 174 19.24 4.90 -6.44
CA LEU A 174 17.89 4.86 -7.00
C LEU A 174 17.74 3.89 -8.17
N SER A 175 18.71 3.87 -9.08
CA SER A 175 18.64 2.97 -10.24
C SER A 175 18.69 1.50 -9.86
N GLU A 176 19.48 1.14 -8.84
CA GLU A 176 19.57 -0.24 -8.34
C GLU A 176 18.33 -0.62 -7.53
N ILE A 177 17.82 0.30 -6.70
CA ILE A 177 16.55 0.15 -5.98
C ILE A 177 15.40 -0.07 -6.95
N GLU A 178 15.31 0.72 -8.03
CA GLU A 178 14.28 0.57 -9.06
C GLU A 178 14.40 -0.77 -9.79
N ALA A 179 15.62 -1.22 -10.10
CA ALA A 179 15.85 -2.53 -10.71
C ALA A 179 15.33 -3.67 -9.81
N TRP A 180 15.64 -3.66 -8.52
CA TRP A 180 15.13 -4.65 -7.58
C TRP A 180 13.62 -4.55 -7.37
N ASN A 181 13.07 -3.35 -7.23
CA ASN A 181 11.62 -3.16 -7.05
C ASN A 181 10.82 -3.67 -8.25
N ASN A 182 11.35 -3.53 -9.46
CA ASN A 182 10.75 -4.04 -10.69
C ASN A 182 10.74 -5.58 -10.77
N ILE A 183 11.55 -6.27 -9.96
CA ILE A 183 11.51 -7.73 -9.79
C ILE A 183 10.60 -8.07 -8.62
N ILE A 184 10.88 -7.50 -7.44
CA ILE A 184 10.22 -7.80 -6.17
C ILE A 184 8.71 -7.56 -6.24
N GLY A 185 8.27 -6.45 -6.83
CA GLY A 185 6.86 -6.13 -6.97
C GLY A 185 6.07 -7.19 -7.75
N PRO A 186 6.34 -7.39 -9.05
CA PRO A 186 5.57 -8.29 -9.89
C PRO A 186 5.87 -9.79 -9.70
N GLU A 187 7.12 -10.15 -9.39
CA GLU A 187 7.61 -11.55 -9.40
C GLU A 187 7.70 -12.17 -7.99
N ILE A 188 7.57 -11.38 -6.92
CA ILE A 188 7.54 -11.90 -5.55
C ILE A 188 6.26 -11.45 -4.83
N ASN A 189 6.08 -10.15 -4.64
CA ASN A 189 4.97 -9.62 -3.84
C ASN A 189 3.60 -9.92 -4.46
N ASN A 190 3.47 -9.76 -5.77
CA ASN A 190 2.25 -10.08 -6.50
C ASN A 190 2.16 -11.57 -6.86
N ALA A 191 3.30 -12.25 -7.01
CA ALA A 191 3.35 -13.64 -7.45
C ALA A 191 2.63 -14.58 -6.48
N VAL A 192 2.83 -14.43 -5.18
CA VAL A 192 2.13 -15.26 -4.17
C VAL A 192 0.60 -15.19 -4.29
N TYR A 193 0.05 -14.03 -4.69
CA TYR A 193 -1.39 -13.87 -4.95
C TYR A 193 -1.81 -14.50 -6.28
N LYS A 194 -1.01 -14.36 -7.34
CA LYS A 194 -1.28 -14.99 -8.65
C LYS A 194 -1.32 -16.52 -8.51
N ILE A 195 -0.37 -17.08 -7.76
CA ILE A 195 -0.24 -18.52 -7.49
C ILE A 195 -1.42 -18.99 -6.64
N GLY A 196 -1.69 -18.32 -5.50
CA GLY A 196 -2.75 -18.73 -4.58
C GLY A 196 -4.18 -18.59 -5.13
N LEU A 197 -4.37 -17.82 -6.21
CA LEU A 197 -5.66 -17.64 -6.89
C LEU A 197 -5.72 -18.33 -8.27
N ALA A 198 -4.71 -19.13 -8.61
CA ALA A 198 -4.67 -19.87 -9.87
C ALA A 198 -5.81 -20.90 -9.94
N ASN A 199 -6.53 -20.91 -11.05
CA ASN A 199 -7.58 -21.91 -11.32
C ASN A 199 -7.12 -23.02 -12.29
N GLU A 200 -5.89 -22.91 -12.81
CA GLU A 200 -5.31 -23.85 -13.77
C GLU A 200 -3.95 -24.36 -13.27
N GLN A 201 -3.77 -25.68 -13.27
CA GLN A 201 -2.57 -26.34 -12.73
C GLN A 201 -1.29 -25.90 -13.45
N GLU A 202 -1.32 -25.81 -14.78
CA GLU A 202 -0.15 -25.41 -15.57
C GLU A 202 0.28 -23.99 -15.25
N PHE A 203 -0.68 -23.07 -15.09
CA PHE A 203 -0.39 -21.69 -14.67
C PHE A 203 0.22 -21.65 -13.26
N TYR A 204 -0.34 -22.41 -12.32
CA TYR A 204 0.20 -22.54 -10.96
C TYR A 204 1.66 -23.01 -10.98
N GLU A 205 1.95 -24.12 -11.68
CA GLU A 205 3.29 -24.71 -11.75
C GLU A 205 4.32 -23.77 -12.37
N GLN A 206 3.92 -23.03 -13.42
CA GLN A 206 4.79 -22.04 -14.05
C GLN A 206 5.10 -20.87 -13.11
N GLU A 207 4.09 -20.30 -12.46
CA GLU A 207 4.29 -19.13 -11.61
C GLU A 207 4.99 -19.48 -10.29
N VAL A 208 4.72 -20.66 -9.70
CA VAL A 208 5.42 -21.09 -8.48
C VAL A 208 6.90 -21.39 -8.76
N THR A 209 7.22 -21.99 -9.92
CA THR A 209 8.62 -22.20 -10.31
C THR A 209 9.36 -20.87 -10.44
N LYS A 210 8.77 -19.90 -11.15
CA LYS A 210 9.37 -18.55 -11.28
C LYS A 210 9.57 -17.86 -9.93
N LEU A 211 8.62 -18.00 -9.01
CA LEU A 211 8.75 -17.43 -7.66
C LEU A 211 9.96 -18.01 -6.94
N PHE A 212 10.14 -19.33 -6.94
CA PHE A 212 11.28 -19.97 -6.27
C PHE A 212 12.61 -19.65 -6.97
N ASP A 213 12.65 -19.59 -8.31
CA ASP A 213 13.84 -19.13 -9.04
C ASP A 213 14.25 -17.72 -8.59
N ARG A 214 13.29 -16.81 -8.37
CA ARG A 214 13.57 -15.47 -7.83
C ARG A 214 13.99 -15.47 -6.38
N LEU A 215 13.46 -16.36 -5.54
CA LEU A 215 13.91 -16.49 -4.16
C LEU A 215 15.36 -17.00 -4.09
N ASP A 216 15.76 -17.90 -5.00
CA ASP A 216 17.16 -18.34 -5.13
C ASP A 216 18.09 -17.19 -5.54
N GLU A 217 17.68 -16.35 -6.51
CA GLU A 217 18.45 -15.14 -6.88
C GLU A 217 18.60 -14.15 -5.71
N ILE A 218 17.54 -13.98 -4.90
CA ILE A 218 17.56 -13.13 -3.70
C ILE A 218 18.51 -13.71 -2.65
N GLU A 219 18.49 -15.03 -2.43
CA GLU A 219 19.42 -15.71 -1.52
C GLU A 219 20.88 -15.53 -1.97
N GLU A 220 21.18 -15.72 -3.26
CA GLU A 220 22.52 -15.48 -3.80
C GLU A 220 22.96 -14.03 -3.57
N ARG A 221 22.06 -13.06 -3.84
CA ARG A 221 22.36 -11.64 -3.61
C ARG A 221 22.67 -11.34 -2.14
N LEU A 222 21.85 -11.86 -1.22
CA LEU A 222 21.97 -11.65 0.22
C LEU A 222 23.14 -12.42 0.85
N SER A 223 23.67 -13.44 0.17
CA SER A 223 24.91 -14.11 0.56
C SER A 223 26.15 -13.22 0.39
N ILE A 224 26.09 -12.23 -0.49
CA ILE A 224 27.21 -11.32 -0.84
C ILE A 224 27.17 -10.04 -0.01
N SER A 225 25.98 -9.54 0.32
CA SER A 225 25.81 -8.31 1.11
C SER A 225 24.58 -8.41 2.00
N ARG A 226 24.62 -7.70 3.13
CA ARG A 226 23.57 -7.79 4.15
C ARG A 226 22.18 -7.38 3.63
N PHE A 227 22.10 -6.47 2.67
CA PHE A 227 20.87 -5.99 2.04
C PHE A 227 21.01 -6.00 0.52
N LEU A 228 19.87 -5.83 -0.18
CA LEU A 228 19.79 -5.94 -1.64
C LEU A 228 20.65 -4.92 -2.39
N VAL A 229 20.89 -3.75 -1.77
CA VAL A 229 21.59 -2.61 -2.37
C VAL A 229 22.76 -2.17 -1.48
N GLY A 230 23.43 -3.13 -0.83
CA GLY A 230 24.66 -2.92 -0.04
C GLY A 230 24.47 -3.10 1.46
N GLU A 231 25.19 -2.32 2.26
CA GLU A 231 25.29 -2.54 3.71
C GLU A 231 24.18 -1.87 4.54
N GLN A 232 23.36 -1.04 3.91
CA GLN A 232 22.22 -0.37 4.55
C GLN A 232 20.91 -0.79 3.89
N PRO A 233 19.82 -0.94 4.66
CA PRO A 233 18.53 -1.29 4.10
C PRO A 233 17.97 -0.14 3.27
N THR A 234 17.34 -0.50 2.17
CA THR A 234 16.60 0.41 1.29
C THR A 234 15.11 0.03 1.29
N GLU A 235 14.29 0.79 0.57
CA GLU A 235 12.90 0.42 0.39
C GLU A 235 12.70 -0.94 -0.29
N SER A 236 13.65 -1.40 -1.11
CA SER A 236 13.59 -2.73 -1.74
C SER A 236 13.56 -3.84 -0.69
N ASP A 237 14.37 -3.71 0.36
CA ASP A 237 14.42 -4.65 1.46
C ASP A 237 13.11 -4.67 2.24
N TRP A 238 12.49 -3.51 2.45
CA TRP A 238 11.19 -3.40 3.13
C TRP A 238 10.02 -3.93 2.28
N LEU A 239 10.08 -3.75 0.96
CA LEU A 239 9.13 -4.35 0.01
C LEU A 239 9.21 -5.88 0.05
N LEU A 240 10.43 -6.43 0.03
CA LEU A 240 10.69 -7.86 0.10
C LEU A 240 10.25 -8.44 1.46
N PHE A 241 10.70 -7.82 2.55
CA PHE A 241 10.43 -8.27 3.92
C PHE A 241 8.93 -8.38 4.20
N ALA A 242 8.11 -7.45 3.67
CA ALA A 242 6.66 -7.49 3.84
C ALA A 242 6.01 -8.80 3.34
N THR A 243 6.58 -9.41 2.29
CA THR A 243 6.16 -10.74 1.80
C THR A 243 6.84 -11.85 2.57
N LEU A 244 8.17 -11.80 2.77
CA LEU A 244 8.92 -12.89 3.40
C LEU A 244 8.43 -13.20 4.82
N ILE A 245 8.10 -12.18 5.62
CA ILE A 245 7.60 -12.38 6.99
C ILE A 245 6.24 -13.11 7.05
N ARG A 246 5.53 -13.20 5.93
CA ARG A 246 4.25 -13.92 5.78
C ARG A 246 4.40 -15.25 5.06
N PHE A 247 5.57 -15.52 4.50
CA PHE A 247 5.77 -16.62 3.54
C PHE A 247 5.46 -17.97 4.19
N ASP A 248 6.18 -18.34 5.23
CA ASP A 248 6.03 -19.65 5.90
C ASP A 248 4.68 -19.84 6.60
N ILE A 249 4.02 -18.74 7.00
CA ILE A 249 2.80 -18.78 7.83
C ILE A 249 1.55 -18.80 6.95
N VAL A 250 1.60 -18.24 5.75
CA VAL A 250 0.42 -18.00 4.90
C VAL A 250 0.61 -18.46 3.45
N TYR A 251 1.78 -18.26 2.85
CA TYR A 251 1.97 -18.44 1.41
C TYR A 251 2.57 -19.80 1.00
N PHE A 252 3.35 -20.44 1.88
CA PHE A 252 3.96 -21.76 1.63
C PHE A 252 2.93 -22.90 1.71
#